data_AF-A0A7J4EU44-F1
#
_entry.id   AF-A0A7J4EU44-F1
#
_cell.length_a   1.000
_cell.length_b   1.000
_cell.length_c   1.000
_cell.angle_alpha   90.00
_cell.angle_beta   90.00
_cell.angle_gamma   90.00
#
_symmetry.space_group_name_H-M   'P 1'
#
loop_
_entity.id
_entity.type
_entity.pdbx_description
1 polymer ?
#
loop_
_entity_poly.entity_id
_entity_poly.type
_entity_poly.pdbx_seq_one_letter_code
_entity_poly.pdbx_strand_id
1 'polypeptide(L)'
;MTKMLNDPTLALSAEQKIKLEAQRNEMMPKMMKLKQEIKALQKVIKEACKKNVPAVGQKANVEKLAALKIQATMSKLTCIEGVKAILTKEQQEYMKELRKTKMVNQAGKRGAK
;
A
#
# COMPACT_ATOMS: atom_id res chain seq x y z
N MET A 1 -2.92 9.42 -7.77
CA MET A 1 -2.81 8.57 -8.99
C MET A 1 -3.12 9.34 -10.27
N THR A 2 -3.93 10.40 -10.23
CA THR A 2 -4.22 11.29 -11.37
C THR A 2 -2.97 11.81 -12.08
N LYS A 3 -1.89 12.11 -11.34
CA LYS A 3 -0.64 12.61 -11.92
C LYS A 3 0.13 11.60 -12.78
N MET A 4 -0.11 10.29 -12.62
CA MET A 4 0.62 9.24 -13.36
C MET A 4 -0.17 8.74 -14.57
N LEU A 5 -1.50 8.76 -14.50
CA LEU A 5 -2.38 8.37 -15.62
C LEU A 5 -2.23 9.31 -16.83
N ASN A 6 -1.78 10.54 -16.58
CA ASN A 6 -1.56 11.57 -17.59
C ASN A 6 -0.08 11.93 -17.76
N ASP A 7 0.84 11.10 -17.27
CA ASP A 7 2.28 11.30 -17.49
C ASP A 7 2.57 11.02 -18.98
N PRO A 8 2.99 12.03 -19.78
CA PRO A 8 3.24 11.86 -21.20
C PRO A 8 4.41 10.90 -21.47
N THR A 9 5.37 10.79 -20.54
CA THR A 9 6.52 9.89 -20.66
C THR A 9 6.16 8.45 -20.32
N LEU A 10 5.17 8.24 -19.44
CA LEU A 10 4.63 6.90 -19.19
C LEU A 10 3.77 6.40 -20.35
N ALA A 11 3.25 7.32 -21.18
CA ALA A 11 2.56 7.05 -22.45
C ALA A 11 1.56 5.88 -22.38
N LEU A 12 0.70 5.87 -21.35
CA LEU A 12 -0.28 4.80 -21.18
C LEU A 12 -1.33 4.85 -22.29
N SER A 13 -1.63 3.69 -22.89
CA SER A 13 -2.74 3.57 -23.84
C SER A 13 -4.09 3.76 -23.13
N ALA A 14 -5.15 4.05 -23.89
CA ALA A 14 -6.51 4.15 -23.35
C ALA A 14 -6.92 2.87 -22.61
N GLU A 15 -6.62 1.70 -23.17
CA GLU A 15 -6.90 0.41 -22.55
C GLU A 15 -6.13 0.19 -21.24
N GLN A 16 -4.85 0.58 -21.20
CA GLN A 16 -4.05 0.49 -19.98
C GLN A 16 -4.63 1.38 -18.87
N LYS A 17 -5.07 2.59 -19.22
CA LYS A 17 -5.72 3.51 -18.26
C LYS A 17 -6.99 2.89 -17.67
N ILE A 18 -7.85 2.31 -18.52
CA ILE A 18 -9.08 1.64 -18.09
C ILE A 18 -8.76 0.47 -17.14
N LYS A 19 -7.81 -0.40 -17.51
CA LYS A 19 -7.42 -1.55 -16.68
C LYS A 19 -6.83 -1.12 -15.33
N LEU A 20 -5.98 -0.10 -15.32
CA LEU A 20 -5.40 0.46 -14.08
C LEU A 20 -6.45 1.11 -13.19
N GLU A 21 -7.43 1.79 -13.78
CA GLU A 21 -8.54 2.41 -13.06
C GLU A 21 -9.47 1.36 -12.45
N ALA A 22 -9.84 0.32 -13.20
CA ALA A 22 -10.63 -0.80 -12.69
C ALA A 22 -9.93 -1.47 -11.50
N GLN A 23 -8.63 -1.80 -11.66
CA GLN A 23 -7.85 -2.40 -10.59
C GLN A 23 -7.75 -1.49 -9.35
N ARG A 24 -7.62 -0.18 -9.55
CA ARG A 24 -7.64 0.79 -8.44
C ARG A 24 -8.98 0.78 -7.71
N ASN A 25 -10.08 0.84 -8.46
CA ASN A 25 -11.43 0.94 -7.91
C ASN A 25 -11.79 -0.32 -7.11
N GLU A 26 -11.27 -1.48 -7.52
CA GLU A 26 -11.42 -2.71 -6.76
C GLU A 26 -10.55 -2.73 -5.48
N MET A 27 -9.28 -2.33 -5.59
CA MET A 27 -8.32 -2.53 -4.50
C MET A 27 -8.35 -1.43 -3.44
N MET A 28 -8.65 -0.18 -3.81
CA MET A 28 -8.64 0.93 -2.87
C MET A 28 -9.64 0.77 -1.72
N PRO A 29 -10.91 0.38 -1.95
CA PRO A 29 -11.87 0.15 -0.86
C PRO A 29 -11.40 -0.96 0.08
N LYS A 30 -10.93 -2.10 -0.47
CA LYS A 30 -10.39 -3.22 0.31
C LYS A 30 -9.22 -2.78 1.20
N MET A 31 -8.31 -1.99 0.65
CA MET A 31 -7.17 -1.45 1.39
C MET A 31 -7.54 -0.43 2.46
N MET A 32 -8.53 0.42 2.21
CA MET A 32 -9.03 1.37 3.21
C MET A 32 -9.68 0.64 4.39
N LYS A 33 -10.51 -0.37 4.11
CA LYS A 33 -11.15 -1.19 5.15
C LYS A 33 -10.10 -1.87 6.03
N LEU A 34 -9.13 -2.56 5.42
CA LEU A 34 -8.05 -3.22 6.17
C LEU A 34 -7.23 -2.23 7.00
N LYS A 35 -6.94 -1.04 6.47
CA LYS A 35 -6.24 0.01 7.22
C LYS A 35 -7.04 0.48 8.45
N GLN A 36 -8.35 0.65 8.31
CA GLN A 36 -9.22 1.05 9.42
C GLN A 36 -9.27 -0.03 10.49
N GLU A 37 -9.47 -1.29 10.10
CA GLU A 37 -9.52 -2.43 11.03
C GLU A 37 -8.19 -2.62 11.79
N ILE A 38 -7.06 -2.55 11.09
CA ILE A 38 -5.72 -2.58 11.69
C ILE A 38 -5.56 -1.44 12.70
N LYS A 39 -5.95 -0.21 12.34
CA LYS A 39 -5.82 0.96 13.22
C LYS A 39 -6.70 0.82 14.46
N ALA A 40 -7.94 0.35 14.30
CA ALA A 40 -8.86 0.12 15.41
C ALA A 40 -8.30 -0.94 16.37
N LEU A 41 -7.81 -2.07 15.86
CA LEU A 41 -7.27 -3.15 16.68
C LEU A 41 -5.97 -2.74 17.40
N GLN A 42 -5.11 -1.97 16.73
CA GLN A 42 -3.93 -1.36 17.37
C GLN A 42 -4.32 -0.41 18.51
N LYS A 43 -5.43 0.33 18.38
CA LYS A 43 -5.92 1.20 19.45
C LYS A 43 -6.39 0.36 20.65
N VAL A 44 -7.14 -0.71 20.42
CA VAL A 44 -7.60 -1.65 21.47
C VAL A 44 -6.41 -2.24 22.22
N ILE A 45 -5.40 -2.75 21.51
CA ILE A 45 -4.18 -3.31 22.14
C ILE A 45 -3.46 -2.24 22.97
N LYS A 46 -3.28 -1.03 22.43
CA LYS A 46 -2.66 0.09 23.16
C LYS A 46 -3.42 0.47 24.42
N GLU A 47 -4.76 0.49 24.36
CA GLU A 47 -5.60 0.79 25.53
C GLU A 47 -5.53 -0.32 26.58
N ALA A 48 -5.48 -1.59 26.15
CA ALA A 48 -5.26 -2.73 27.05
C ALA A 48 -3.89 -2.67 27.75
N CYS A 49 -2.84 -2.28 27.04
CA CYS A 49 -1.52 -2.03 27.64
C CYS A 49 -1.56 -0.90 28.69
N LYS A 50 -2.27 0.21 28.42
CA LYS A 50 -2.44 1.31 29.40
C LYS A 50 -3.18 0.87 30.67
N LYS A 51 -4.04 -0.14 30.55
CA LYS A 51 -4.79 -0.75 31.66
C LYS A 51 -4.06 -1.92 32.32
N ASN A 52 -2.78 -2.14 32.00
CA ASN A 52 -1.97 -3.26 32.49
C ASN A 52 -2.58 -4.65 32.25
N VAL A 53 -3.36 -4.82 31.17
CA VAL A 53 -3.90 -6.14 30.80
C VAL A 53 -2.74 -7.06 30.43
N PRO A 54 -2.60 -8.25 31.05
CA PRO A 54 -1.52 -9.19 30.75
C PRO A 54 -1.52 -9.61 29.27
N ALA A 55 -0.33 -9.87 28.72
CA ALA A 55 -0.16 -10.25 27.32
C ALA A 55 -0.99 -11.47 26.91
N VAL A 56 -1.18 -12.44 27.81
CA VAL A 56 -2.01 -13.63 27.59
C VAL A 56 -3.46 -13.24 27.24
N GLY A 57 -4.02 -12.25 27.94
CA GLY A 57 -5.37 -11.74 27.67
C GLY A 57 -5.49 -10.93 26.38
N GLN A 58 -4.36 -10.63 25.72
CA GLN A 58 -4.32 -9.88 24.46
C GLN A 58 -3.96 -10.76 23.25
N LYS A 59 -3.63 -12.04 23.46
CA LYS A 59 -3.15 -12.96 22.42
C LYS A 59 -4.05 -12.96 21.18
N ALA A 60 -5.36 -13.13 21.36
CA ALA A 60 -6.32 -13.14 20.26
C ALA A 60 -6.33 -11.82 19.44
N ASN A 61 -6.19 -10.67 20.12
CA ASN A 61 -6.12 -9.37 19.45
C ASN A 61 -4.81 -9.23 18.65
N VAL A 62 -3.69 -9.73 19.18
CA VAL A 62 -2.39 -9.72 18.49
C VAL A 62 -2.41 -10.65 17.27
N GLU A 63 -2.96 -11.85 17.39
CA GLU A 63 -3.11 -12.81 16.30
C GLU A 63 -4.00 -12.24 15.19
N LYS A 64 -5.14 -11.64 15.54
CA LYS A 64 -6.02 -10.97 14.57
C LYS A 64 -5.30 -9.79 13.89
N LEU A 65 -4.50 -9.02 14.62
CA LEU A 65 -3.70 -7.94 14.04
C LEU A 65 -2.67 -8.47 13.04
N ALA A 66 -2.02 -9.59 13.36
CA ALA A 66 -1.08 -10.25 12.46
C ALA A 66 -1.78 -10.73 11.18
N ALA A 67 -2.93 -11.41 11.31
CA ALA A 67 -3.72 -11.87 10.17
C ALA A 67 -4.13 -10.72 9.23
N LEU A 68 -4.64 -9.61 9.79
CA LEU A 68 -5.01 -8.42 9.00
C LEU A 68 -3.80 -7.81 8.28
N LYS A 69 -2.62 -7.77 8.92
CA LYS A 69 -1.39 -7.29 8.29
C LYS A 69 -0.92 -8.20 7.17
N ILE A 70 -1.03 -9.52 7.33
CA ILE A 70 -0.73 -10.50 6.28
C ILE A 70 -1.65 -10.26 5.09
N GLN A 71 -2.97 -10.20 5.32
CA GLN A 71 -3.95 -9.95 4.26
C GLN A 71 -3.70 -8.62 3.54
N ALA A 72 -3.39 -7.56 4.29
CA ALA A 72 -3.05 -6.27 3.71
C ALA A 72 -1.77 -6.30 2.87
N THR A 73 -0.79 -7.11 3.25
CA THR A 73 0.47 -7.28 2.52
C THR A 73 0.24 -8.08 1.25
N MET A 74 -0.46 -9.20 1.32
CA MET A 74 -0.82 -10.01 0.15
C MET A 74 -1.60 -9.19 -0.88
N SER A 75 -2.61 -8.45 -0.44
CA SER A 75 -3.39 -7.56 -1.31
C SER A 75 -2.52 -6.52 -2.02
N LYS A 76 -1.51 -5.95 -1.33
CA LYS A 76 -0.56 -5.03 -1.96
C LYS A 76 0.30 -5.73 -3.01
N LEU A 77 0.77 -6.94 -2.73
CA LEU A 77 1.55 -7.74 -3.69
C LEU A 77 0.73 -8.03 -4.94
N THR A 78 -0.50 -8.52 -4.78
CA THR A 78 -1.43 -8.76 -5.89
C THR A 78 -1.69 -7.49 -6.69
N CYS A 79 -1.84 -6.33 -6.02
CA CYS A 79 -1.99 -5.07 -6.73
C CYS A 79 -0.74 -4.70 -7.54
N ILE A 80 0.46 -4.93 -6.99
CA ILE A 80 1.72 -4.65 -7.71
C ILE A 80 1.85 -5.57 -8.93
N GLU A 81 1.52 -6.84 -8.79
CA GLU A 81 1.53 -7.83 -9.87
C GLU A 81 0.53 -7.48 -10.96
N GLY A 82 -0.71 -7.13 -10.60
CA GLY A 82 -1.72 -6.70 -11.57
C GLY A 82 -1.29 -5.45 -12.35
N VAL A 83 -0.68 -4.47 -11.68
CA VAL A 83 -0.15 -3.28 -12.37
C VAL A 83 0.97 -3.66 -13.32
N LYS A 84 1.90 -4.54 -12.90
CA LYS A 84 2.98 -5.02 -13.78
C LYS A 84 2.44 -5.76 -15.00
N ALA A 85 1.35 -6.53 -14.86
CA ALA A 85 0.75 -7.24 -15.98
C ALA A 85 0.10 -6.31 -17.02
N ILE A 86 -0.30 -5.09 -16.62
CA ILE A 86 -0.90 -4.10 -17.52
C ILE A 86 0.16 -3.29 -18.27
N LEU A 87 1.32 -3.04 -17.65
CA LEU A 87 2.38 -2.19 -18.19
C LEU A 87 3.35 -2.96 -19.08
N THR A 88 3.87 -2.30 -20.12
CA THR A 88 4.99 -2.82 -20.91
C THR A 88 6.28 -2.83 -20.08
N LYS A 89 7.30 -3.59 -20.52
CA LYS A 89 8.60 -3.62 -19.84
C LYS A 89 9.24 -2.23 -19.73
N GLU A 90 9.21 -1.44 -20.80
CA GLU A 90 9.73 -0.08 -20.84
C GLU A 90 9.02 0.84 -19.82
N GLN A 91 7.69 0.76 -19.77
CA GLN A 91 6.90 1.50 -18.78
C GLN A 91 7.23 1.07 -17.34
N GLN A 92 7.45 -0.23 -17.11
CA GLN A 92 7.87 -0.73 -15.80
C GLN A 92 9.25 -0.23 -15.39
N GLU A 93 10.19 -0.13 -16.31
CA GLU A 93 11.52 0.41 -16.07
C GLU A 93 11.48 1.91 -15.76
N TYR A 94 10.73 2.68 -16.54
CA TYR A 94 10.51 4.10 -16.25
C TYR A 94 9.90 4.30 -14.86
N MET A 95 8.92 3.47 -14.49
CA MET A 95 8.31 3.47 -13.15
C MET A 95 9.32 3.13 -12.03
N LYS A 96 10.29 2.26 -12.30
CA LYS A 96 11.34 1.87 -11.35
C LYS A 96 12.32 3.03 -11.13
N GLU A 97 12.75 3.69 -12.19
CA GLU A 97 13.66 4.85 -12.10
C GLU A 97 12.99 6.03 -11.38
N LEU A 98 11.74 6.35 -11.70
CA LEU A 98 10.97 7.36 -10.97
C LEU A 98 10.90 7.10 -9.46
N ARG A 99 10.80 5.83 -9.04
CA ARG A 99 10.78 5.47 -7.62
C ARG A 99 12.15 5.69 -6.98
N LYS A 100 13.24 5.31 -7.65
CA LYS A 100 14.61 5.54 -7.15
C LYS A 100 14.87 7.02 -6.94
N THR A 101 14.56 7.86 -7.93
CA THR A 101 14.76 9.32 -7.85
C THR A 101 13.98 9.94 -6.68
N LYS A 102 12.73 9.49 -6.46
CA LYS A 102 11.93 9.95 -5.31
C LYS A 102 12.53 9.53 -3.97
N MET A 103 13.06 8.32 -3.86
CA MET A 103 13.69 7.85 -2.62
C MET A 103 14.97 8.63 -2.29
N VAL A 104 15.81 8.90 -3.30
CA VAL A 104 17.02 9.73 -3.14
C VAL A 104 16.66 11.14 -2.67
N ASN A 105 15.66 11.77 -3.30
CA ASN A 105 15.21 13.11 -2.92
C ASN A 105 14.58 13.17 -1.51
N GLN A 106 13.97 12.07 -1.06
CA GLN A 106 13.38 11.99 0.27
C GLN A 106 14.43 11.75 1.37
N ALA A 107 15.54 11.06 1.06
CA ALA A 107 16.67 10.89 1.96
C ALA A 107 17.43 12.23 2.16
N GLY A 108 17.69 12.98 1.09
CA GLY A 108 18.34 14.30 1.19
C GLY A 108 17.56 15.31 2.04
N LYS A 109 16.22 15.25 2.04
CA LYS A 109 15.37 16.10 2.88
C LYS A 109 15.35 15.72 4.37
N ARG A 110 15.76 14.50 4.73
CA ARG A 110 15.79 14.02 6.12
C ARG A 110 17.11 14.28 6.84
N GLY A 111 18.19 14.54 6.10
CA GLY A 111 19.50 14.96 6.67
C GLY A 111 19.68 16.47 6.83
N ALA A 112 18.68 17.27 6.45
CA ALA A 112 18.71 18.74 6.52
C ALA A 112 17.84 19.32 7.67
N LYS A 113 17.63 18.54 8.74
CA LYS A 113 16.91 18.97 9.94
C LYS A 113 17.72 18.67 11.18
#